data_AF-X1L8H9-F1
#
_entry.id   AF-X1L8H9-F1
#
_cell.length_a   1.000
_cell.length_b   1.000
_cell.length_c   1.000
_cell.angle_alpha   90.00
_cell.angle_beta   90.00
_cell.angle_gamma   90.00
#
_symmetry.space_group_name_H-M   'P 1'
#
loop_
_entity.id
_entity.type
_entity.pdbx_description
1 polymer ?
#
loop_
_entity_poly.entity_id
_entity_poly.type
_entity_poly.pdbx_seq_one_letter_code
_entity_poly.pdbx_strand_id
1 'polypeptide(L)'
;MPKKESDKKLPVDQLRWRLDPATLSFKTTEDLKPLKEIIGQKRGVEAFRFGMGMDKPGYNVFVTGMAGTGRMSTVRKLLEEMSKKKAIVPDDHCYVNNFKNAEAPILLRFKPGMGRTFKKDVHDFVETLKKDIPRFFESQDYLNRKKEIMEEYEKKGKDFFKDLDKKVRGEGFALVDVQVGQIKRPEVVPLIDGNPMHLDQVEAMVEKGRYPKKEFERLKKKQEKLRKDIEQISLELRTLQKEVQEDVEKMDRLMFTKMAT
;
A
#
# COMPACT_ATOMS: atom_id res chain seq x y z
N MET A 1 -76.93 71.54 6.73
CA MET A 1 -76.51 70.53 7.73
C MET A 1 -76.06 69.28 6.98
N PRO A 2 -74.83 68.79 7.16
CA PRO A 2 -74.39 67.57 6.50
C PRO A 2 -75.19 66.37 7.03
N LYS A 3 -75.74 65.55 6.11
CA LYS A 3 -76.41 64.29 6.43
C LYS A 3 -75.38 63.36 7.07
N LYS A 4 -75.67 62.94 8.31
CA LYS A 4 -74.90 61.92 9.03
C LYS A 4 -74.98 60.62 8.20
N GLU A 5 -73.89 60.24 7.54
CA GLU A 5 -73.81 58.92 6.91
C GLU A 5 -74.01 57.88 8.01
N SER A 6 -75.01 57.00 7.83
CA SER A 6 -75.25 55.92 8.76
C SER A 6 -74.06 54.97 8.73
N ASP A 7 -73.42 54.74 9.87
CA ASP A 7 -72.37 53.73 10.01
C ASP A 7 -72.83 52.41 9.36
N LYS A 8 -72.11 51.92 8.36
CA LYS A 8 -72.37 50.62 7.74
C LYS A 8 -72.06 49.53 8.75
N LYS A 9 -73.05 49.17 9.57
CA LYS A 9 -72.93 48.10 10.56
C LYS A 9 -72.92 46.75 9.85
N LEU A 10 -71.89 45.95 10.11
CA LEU A 10 -71.79 44.57 9.66
C LEU A 10 -72.67 43.67 10.54
N PRO A 11 -73.61 42.90 9.96
CA PRO A 11 -74.35 41.87 10.68
C PRO A 11 -73.42 40.82 11.31
N VAL A 12 -73.81 40.26 12.46
CA VAL A 12 -72.98 39.32 13.25
C VAL A 12 -72.58 38.08 12.43
N ASP A 13 -73.47 37.63 11.55
CA ASP A 13 -73.29 36.53 10.61
C ASP A 13 -72.23 36.83 9.52
N GLN A 14 -71.94 38.11 9.23
CA GLN A 14 -70.89 38.52 8.30
C GLN A 14 -69.54 38.75 8.97
N LEU A 15 -69.45 38.70 10.31
CA LEU A 15 -68.21 38.88 11.05
C LEU A 15 -67.25 37.69 10.91
N ARG A 16 -67.75 36.52 10.50
CA ARG A 16 -66.96 35.30 10.36
C ARG A 16 -67.55 34.39 9.29
N TRP A 17 -66.69 33.87 8.43
CA TRP A 17 -67.04 32.78 7.54
C TRP A 17 -67.34 31.49 8.33
N ARG A 18 -68.46 30.83 8.00
CA ARG A 18 -68.88 29.55 8.56
C ARG A 18 -69.17 28.56 7.44
N LEU A 19 -68.69 27.33 7.62
CA LEU A 19 -69.08 26.18 6.81
C LEU A 19 -70.22 25.47 7.52
N ASP A 20 -71.31 25.17 6.82
CA ASP A 20 -72.35 24.27 7.34
C ASP A 20 -71.84 22.83 7.27
N PRO A 21 -71.65 22.13 8.41
CA PRO A 21 -71.18 20.74 8.40
C PRO A 21 -72.08 19.77 7.62
N ALA A 22 -73.37 20.08 7.48
CA ALA A 22 -74.30 19.26 6.68
C ALA A 22 -73.97 19.26 5.18
N THR A 23 -73.13 20.19 4.71
CA THR A 23 -72.67 20.25 3.31
C THR A 23 -71.51 19.30 3.01
N LEU A 24 -70.89 18.69 4.03
CA LEU A 24 -69.78 17.77 3.87
C LEU A 24 -70.27 16.34 3.62
N SER A 25 -69.63 15.64 2.68
CA SER A 25 -70.00 14.28 2.27
C SER A 25 -69.49 13.16 3.22
N PHE A 26 -69.03 13.50 4.42
CA PHE A 26 -68.45 12.58 5.39
C PHE A 26 -68.88 12.91 6.81
N LYS A 27 -68.93 11.91 7.70
CA LYS A 27 -69.36 12.07 9.09
C LYS A 27 -68.18 12.41 10.00
N THR A 28 -67.02 11.80 9.75
CA THR A 28 -65.77 12.05 10.50
C THR A 28 -64.57 12.09 9.56
N THR A 29 -63.46 12.69 10.00
CA THR A 29 -62.23 12.74 9.19
C THR A 29 -61.57 11.37 9.00
N GLU A 30 -61.99 10.35 9.76
CA GLU A 30 -61.54 8.96 9.59
C GLU A 30 -62.10 8.34 8.31
N ASP A 31 -63.24 8.84 7.82
CA ASP A 31 -63.88 8.39 6.57
C ASP A 31 -63.10 8.86 5.33
N LEU A 32 -62.14 9.78 5.49
CA LEU A 32 -61.41 10.40 4.40
C LEU A 32 -60.14 9.63 4.05
N LYS A 33 -59.94 9.40 2.75
CA LYS A 33 -58.65 8.90 2.24
C LYS A 33 -57.61 10.00 2.33
N PRO A 34 -56.42 9.75 2.94
CA PRO A 34 -55.36 10.74 3.00
C PRO A 34 -54.94 11.21 1.61
N LEU A 35 -54.84 12.52 1.44
CA LEU A 35 -54.32 13.11 0.21
C LEU A 35 -52.85 12.72 0.04
N LYS A 36 -52.57 12.03 -1.06
CA LYS A 36 -51.20 11.68 -1.46
C LYS A 36 -50.59 12.73 -2.38
N GLU A 37 -51.25 13.85 -2.61
CA GLU A 37 -50.75 14.89 -3.50
C GLU A 37 -50.09 16.02 -2.70
N ILE A 38 -49.29 16.83 -3.41
CA ILE A 38 -48.65 18.01 -2.83
C ILE A 38 -49.60 19.18 -3.01
N ILE A 39 -50.18 19.65 -1.91
CA ILE A 39 -51.22 20.68 -1.92
C ILE A 39 -50.58 22.07 -2.05
N GLY A 40 -51.10 22.91 -2.96
CA GLY A 40 -50.78 24.34 -3.03
C GLY A 40 -49.40 24.71 -3.59
N GLN A 41 -48.58 23.74 -4.04
CA GLN A 41 -47.20 23.98 -4.51
C GLN A 41 -47.00 23.64 -5.99
N LYS A 42 -48.01 23.87 -6.84
CA LYS A 42 -48.00 23.48 -8.26
C LYS A 42 -46.74 23.96 -9.00
N ARG A 43 -46.42 25.26 -8.89
CA ARG A 43 -45.21 25.87 -9.50
C ARG A 43 -43.92 25.20 -9.02
N GLY A 44 -43.80 24.92 -7.72
CA GLY A 44 -42.62 24.29 -7.15
C GLY A 44 -42.43 22.85 -7.64
N VAL A 45 -43.53 22.09 -7.72
CA VAL A 45 -43.52 20.71 -8.23
C VAL A 45 -43.16 20.67 -9.71
N GLU A 46 -43.71 21.57 -10.53
CA GLU A 46 -43.40 21.66 -11.96
C GLU A 46 -41.92 22.02 -12.20
N ALA A 47 -41.40 23.03 -11.49
CA ALA A 47 -39.99 23.41 -11.58
C ALA A 47 -39.06 22.28 -11.14
N PHE A 48 -39.40 21.57 -10.06
CA PHE A 48 -38.63 20.42 -9.58
C PHE A 48 -38.60 19.29 -10.61
N ARG A 49 -39.76 18.93 -11.17
CA ARG A 49 -39.86 17.87 -12.20
C ARG A 49 -39.09 18.25 -13.47
N PHE A 50 -39.16 19.50 -13.89
CA PHE A 50 -38.38 20.01 -15.01
C PHE A 50 -36.88 19.88 -14.74
N GLY A 51 -36.41 20.39 -13.60
CA GLY A 51 -34.98 20.33 -13.22
C GLY A 51 -34.45 18.90 -13.12
N MET A 52 -35.22 17.99 -12.50
CA MET A 52 -34.85 16.56 -12.41
C MET A 52 -34.95 15.80 -13.74
N GLY A 53 -35.63 16.37 -14.74
CA GLY A 53 -35.66 15.86 -16.11
C GLY A 53 -34.42 16.25 -16.93
N MET A 54 -33.60 17.18 -16.44
CA MET A 54 -32.38 17.62 -17.13
C MET A 54 -31.24 16.64 -16.90
N ASP A 55 -31.00 15.74 -17.86
CA ASP A 55 -29.90 14.76 -17.82
C ASP A 55 -28.61 15.34 -18.41
N LYS A 56 -28.08 16.39 -17.78
CA LYS A 56 -26.80 17.02 -18.16
C LYS A 56 -25.94 17.36 -16.94
N PRO A 57 -24.61 17.17 -17.00
CA PRO A 57 -23.71 17.61 -15.95
C PRO A 57 -23.81 19.13 -15.70
N GLY A 58 -23.62 19.54 -14.46
CA GLY A 58 -23.62 20.95 -14.04
C GLY A 58 -24.98 21.53 -13.66
N TYR A 59 -26.08 20.81 -13.91
CA TYR A 59 -27.42 21.23 -13.48
C TYR A 59 -27.72 20.73 -12.07
N ASN A 60 -28.00 21.67 -11.17
CA ASN A 60 -28.36 21.40 -9.78
C ASN A 60 -29.68 22.10 -9.45
N VAL A 61 -30.50 21.49 -8.59
CA VAL A 61 -31.77 22.07 -8.13
C VAL A 61 -31.62 22.58 -6.70
N PHE A 62 -31.92 23.85 -6.48
CA PHE A 62 -31.97 24.46 -5.15
C PHE A 62 -33.43 24.74 -4.75
N VAL A 63 -33.82 24.32 -3.54
CA VAL A 63 -35.20 24.43 -3.05
C VAL A 63 -35.28 25.42 -1.89
N THR A 64 -36.04 26.50 -2.07
CA THR A 64 -36.23 27.57 -1.08
C THR A 64 -37.70 27.75 -0.71
N GLY A 65 -37.96 28.40 0.43
CA GLY A 65 -39.30 28.70 0.94
C GLY A 65 -39.31 28.92 2.46
N MET A 66 -40.47 29.27 3.02
CA MET A 66 -40.62 29.51 4.46
C MET A 66 -40.33 28.26 5.29
N ALA A 67 -39.91 28.45 6.54
CA ALA A 67 -39.80 27.36 7.51
C ALA A 67 -41.18 26.73 7.79
N GLY A 68 -41.21 25.44 8.13
CA GLY A 68 -42.46 24.71 8.45
C GLY A 68 -43.31 24.28 7.24
N THR A 69 -42.93 24.61 6.01
CA THR A 69 -43.71 24.30 4.79
C THR A 69 -43.58 22.86 4.28
N GLY A 70 -42.82 21.99 4.97
CA GLY A 70 -42.63 20.59 4.53
C GLY A 70 -41.82 20.44 3.24
N ARG A 71 -40.89 21.36 2.94
CA ARG A 71 -40.05 21.31 1.72
C ARG A 71 -39.30 19.98 1.57
N MET A 72 -38.62 19.53 2.62
CA MET A 72 -37.84 18.29 2.59
C MET A 72 -38.70 17.04 2.38
N SER A 73 -39.87 16.97 3.03
CA SER A 73 -40.79 15.84 2.84
C SER A 73 -41.37 15.83 1.42
N THR A 74 -41.69 17.00 0.88
CA THR A 74 -42.15 17.18 -0.51
C THR A 74 -41.08 16.72 -1.51
N VAL A 75 -39.84 17.17 -1.36
CA VAL A 75 -38.71 16.80 -2.24
C VAL A 75 -38.44 15.29 -2.18
N ARG A 76 -38.36 14.72 -0.97
CA ARG A 76 -38.15 13.27 -0.79
C ARG A 76 -39.22 12.46 -1.50
N LYS A 77 -40.49 12.83 -1.31
CA LYS A 77 -41.62 12.15 -1.95
C LYS A 77 -41.55 12.21 -3.48
N LEU A 78 -41.23 13.38 -4.05
CA LEU A 78 -41.04 13.52 -5.50
C LEU A 78 -39.90 12.64 -6.01
N LEU A 79 -38.76 12.60 -5.32
CA LEU A 79 -37.63 11.74 -5.69
C LEU A 79 -37.96 10.24 -5.60
N GLU A 80 -38.70 9.82 -4.58
CA GLU A 80 -39.17 8.44 -4.44
C GLU A 80 -40.14 8.04 -5.56
N GLU A 81 -41.08 8.92 -5.93
CA GLU A 81 -41.98 8.69 -7.07
C GLU A 81 -41.21 8.61 -8.40
N MET A 82 -40.21 9.47 -8.61
CA MET A 82 -39.41 9.51 -9.84
C MET A 82 -38.46 8.31 -9.96
N SER A 83 -37.81 7.91 -8.87
CA SER A 83 -36.89 6.76 -8.85
C SER A 83 -37.62 5.45 -9.14
N LYS A 84 -38.80 5.24 -8.56
CA LYS A 84 -39.66 4.07 -8.84
C LYS A 84 -40.04 3.96 -10.32
N LYS A 85 -40.26 5.09 -10.99
CA LYS A 85 -40.63 5.13 -12.43
C LYS A 85 -39.45 4.84 -13.36
N LYS A 86 -38.25 5.32 -13.02
CA LYS A 86 -37.04 5.10 -13.83
C LYS A 86 -36.46 3.69 -13.67
N ALA A 87 -36.61 3.07 -12.50
CA ALA A 87 -36.14 1.70 -12.20
C ALA A 87 -34.65 1.45 -12.54
N ILE A 88 -33.80 2.48 -12.51
CA ILE A 88 -32.36 2.35 -12.74
C ILE A 88 -31.68 2.07 -11.41
N VAL A 89 -31.03 0.92 -11.29
CA VAL A 89 -30.19 0.61 -10.14
C VAL A 89 -28.81 1.26 -10.37
N PRO A 90 -28.28 2.07 -9.43
CA PRO A 90 -26.97 2.68 -9.57
C PRO A 90 -25.84 1.65 -9.64
N ASP A 91 -24.79 1.98 -10.39
CA ASP A 91 -23.53 1.24 -10.38
C ASP A 91 -22.93 1.17 -8.97
N ASP A 92 -22.24 0.07 -8.67
CA ASP A 92 -21.44 -0.06 -7.46
C ASP A 92 -20.12 0.72 -7.65
N HIS A 93 -19.78 1.57 -6.67
CA HIS A 93 -18.52 2.30 -6.62
C HIS A 93 -17.62 1.70 -5.54
N CYS A 94 -16.45 1.23 -5.93
CA CYS A 94 -15.49 0.57 -5.05
C CYS A 94 -14.14 1.28 -5.12
N TYR A 95 -13.66 1.78 -3.98
CA TYR A 95 -12.29 2.27 -3.87
C TYR A 95 -11.33 1.10 -3.60
N VAL A 96 -10.29 1.01 -4.41
CA VAL A 96 -9.20 0.04 -4.23
C VAL A 96 -7.90 0.75 -3.88
N ASN A 97 -7.05 0.06 -3.12
CA ASN A 97 -5.73 0.57 -2.80
C ASN A 97 -4.90 0.74 -4.06
N ASN A 98 -4.18 1.86 -4.14
CA ASN A 98 -3.24 2.13 -5.20
C ASN A 98 -1.83 1.83 -4.72
N PHE A 99 -1.28 0.68 -5.14
CA PHE A 99 0.05 0.24 -4.71
C PHE A 99 1.20 1.17 -5.13
N LYS A 100 0.98 2.09 -6.08
CA LYS A 100 1.97 3.11 -6.47
C LYS A 100 1.89 4.36 -5.59
N ASN A 101 0.70 4.70 -5.10
CA ASN A 101 0.46 5.87 -4.26
C ASN A 101 -0.71 5.62 -3.30
N ALA A 102 -0.40 5.26 -2.05
CA ALA A 102 -1.39 4.89 -1.04
C ALA A 102 -2.39 6.03 -0.70
N GLU A 103 -1.97 7.28 -0.83
CA GLU A 103 -2.81 8.46 -0.58
C GLU A 103 -3.83 8.73 -1.71
N ALA A 104 -3.72 8.02 -2.83
CA ALA A 104 -4.55 8.21 -4.01
C ALA A 104 -5.28 6.91 -4.40
N PRO A 105 -6.34 6.51 -3.68
CA PRO A 105 -7.11 5.30 -4.00
C PRO A 105 -7.79 5.41 -5.36
N ILE A 106 -7.92 4.28 -6.06
CA ILE A 106 -8.51 4.22 -7.40
C ILE A 106 -10.00 3.88 -7.27
N LEU A 107 -10.85 4.66 -7.94
CA LEU A 107 -12.29 4.36 -8.03
C LEU A 107 -12.54 3.38 -9.17
N LEU A 108 -13.07 2.21 -8.85
CA LEU A 108 -13.63 1.25 -9.80
C LEU A 108 -15.15 1.36 -9.82
N ARG A 109 -15.73 1.27 -11.02
CA ARG A 109 -17.18 1.26 -11.24
C ARG A 109 -17.61 -0.10 -11.74
N PHE A 110 -18.60 -0.69 -11.08
CA PHE A 110 -19.13 -2.00 -11.41
C PHE A 110 -20.63 -1.92 -11.65
N LYS A 111 -21.16 -2.89 -12.41
CA LYS A 111 -22.61 -3.08 -12.51
C LYS A 111 -23.19 -3.35 -11.11
N PRO A 112 -24.47 -3.02 -10.87
CA PRO A 112 -25.10 -3.19 -9.57
C PRO A 112 -24.88 -4.57 -8.95
N GLY A 113 -24.42 -4.61 -7.70
CA GLY A 113 -24.18 -5.83 -6.93
C GLY A 113 -22.84 -6.52 -7.21
N MET A 114 -22.15 -6.22 -8.31
CA MET A 114 -20.86 -6.86 -8.63
C MET A 114 -19.72 -6.39 -7.74
N GLY A 115 -19.82 -5.22 -7.11
CA GLY A 115 -18.79 -4.72 -6.18
C GLY A 115 -18.61 -5.63 -4.97
N ARG A 116 -19.69 -6.27 -4.51
CA ARG A 116 -19.62 -7.27 -3.41
C ARG A 116 -18.90 -8.53 -3.84
N THR A 117 -19.18 -9.02 -5.04
CA THR A 117 -18.49 -10.19 -5.61
C THR A 117 -17.00 -9.89 -5.75
N PHE A 118 -16.64 -8.76 -6.36
CA PHE A 118 -15.25 -8.33 -6.49
C PHE A 118 -14.52 -8.26 -5.14
N LYS A 119 -15.16 -7.68 -4.11
CA LYS A 119 -14.59 -7.64 -2.76
C LYS A 119 -14.28 -9.04 -2.21
N LYS A 120 -15.20 -9.99 -2.40
CA LYS A 120 -15.03 -11.37 -1.96
C LYS A 120 -13.89 -12.05 -2.73
N ASP A 121 -13.88 -11.93 -4.04
CA ASP A 121 -12.87 -12.57 -4.89
C ASP A 121 -11.45 -12.06 -4.55
N VAL A 122 -11.29 -10.75 -4.31
CA VAL A 122 -10.02 -10.17 -3.87
C VAL A 122 -9.60 -10.70 -2.49
N HIS A 123 -10.56 -10.84 -1.56
CA HIS A 123 -10.26 -11.40 -0.24
C HIS A 123 -9.79 -12.86 -0.35
N ASP A 124 -10.53 -13.69 -1.06
CA ASP A 124 -10.22 -15.11 -1.25
C ASP A 124 -8.88 -15.29 -1.98
N PHE A 125 -8.59 -14.42 -2.96
CA PHE A 125 -7.30 -14.38 -3.64
C PHE A 125 -6.14 -14.07 -2.67
N VAL A 126 -6.29 -13.05 -1.82
CA VAL A 126 -5.25 -12.69 -0.83
C VAL A 126 -5.04 -13.82 0.20
N GLU A 127 -6.11 -14.47 0.67
CA GLU A 127 -6.01 -15.61 1.59
C GLU A 127 -5.33 -16.82 0.94
N THR A 128 -5.50 -17.00 -0.37
CA THR A 128 -4.81 -18.04 -1.14
C THR A 128 -3.31 -17.72 -1.25
N LEU A 129 -2.95 -16.48 -1.62
CA LEU A 129 -1.56 -16.06 -1.69
C LEU A 129 -0.81 -16.20 -0.37
N LYS A 130 -1.46 -15.95 0.77
CA LYS A 130 -0.86 -16.15 2.10
C LYS A 130 -0.43 -17.59 2.37
N LYS A 131 -1.03 -18.57 1.69
CA LYS A 131 -0.71 -20.00 1.84
C LYS A 131 0.25 -20.47 0.76
N ASP A 132 0.02 -20.07 -0.48
CA ASP A 132 0.78 -20.56 -1.62
C ASP A 132 2.19 -19.97 -1.69
N ILE A 133 2.37 -18.71 -1.30
CA ILE A 133 3.69 -18.05 -1.32
C ILE A 133 4.68 -18.78 -0.38
N PRO A 134 4.39 -18.99 0.91
CA PRO A 134 5.31 -19.76 1.77
C PRO A 134 5.59 -21.17 1.25
N ARG A 135 4.54 -21.88 0.82
CA ARG A 135 4.65 -23.24 0.28
C ARG A 135 5.58 -23.32 -0.93
N PHE A 136 5.56 -22.31 -1.79
CA PHE A 136 6.45 -22.20 -2.93
C PHE A 136 7.91 -22.01 -2.50
N PHE A 137 8.19 -21.15 -1.53
CA PHE A 137 9.54 -20.97 -0.98
C PHE A 137 10.06 -22.18 -0.21
N GLU A 138 9.16 -23.05 0.26
CA GLU A 138 9.47 -24.34 0.87
C GLU A 138 9.57 -25.49 -0.16
N SER A 139 9.27 -25.23 -1.44
CA SER A 139 9.29 -26.27 -2.47
C SER A 139 10.71 -26.78 -2.74
N GLN A 140 10.81 -28.08 -3.04
CA GLN A 140 12.10 -28.71 -3.32
C GLN A 140 12.79 -28.08 -4.55
N ASP A 141 12.02 -27.68 -5.56
CA ASP A 141 12.55 -27.03 -6.75
C ASP A 141 13.20 -25.68 -6.43
N TYR A 142 12.55 -24.85 -5.60
CA TYR A 142 13.11 -23.60 -5.12
C TYR A 142 14.38 -23.83 -4.29
N LEU A 143 14.31 -24.73 -3.33
CA LEU A 143 15.43 -25.03 -2.43
C LEU A 143 16.64 -25.60 -3.17
N ASN A 144 16.41 -26.49 -4.14
CA ASN A 144 17.47 -27.04 -4.99
C ASN A 144 18.14 -25.95 -5.81
N ARG A 145 17.36 -25.07 -6.46
CA ARG A 145 17.93 -23.99 -7.28
C ARG A 145 18.71 -22.98 -6.45
N LYS A 146 18.19 -22.63 -5.28
CA LYS A 146 18.91 -21.78 -4.32
C LYS A 146 20.19 -22.44 -3.86
N LYS A 147 20.16 -23.75 -3.57
CA LYS A 147 21.33 -24.52 -3.17
C LYS A 147 22.39 -24.56 -4.27
N GLU A 148 22.02 -24.77 -5.53
CA GLU A 148 22.95 -24.74 -6.68
C GLU A 148 23.70 -23.40 -6.76
N ILE A 149 22.99 -22.27 -6.63
CA ILE A 149 23.59 -20.94 -6.60
C ILE A 149 24.57 -20.85 -5.43
N MET A 150 24.13 -21.21 -4.21
CA MET A 150 24.98 -21.13 -3.02
C MET A 150 26.24 -22.00 -3.14
N GLU A 151 26.14 -23.22 -3.68
CA GLU A 151 27.27 -24.13 -3.89
C GLU A 151 28.26 -23.60 -4.93
N GLU A 152 27.77 -23.01 -6.03
CA GLU A 152 28.62 -22.38 -7.04
C GLU A 152 29.47 -21.26 -6.42
N TYR A 153 28.85 -20.41 -5.62
CA TYR A 153 29.52 -19.29 -4.98
C TYR A 153 30.40 -19.71 -3.80
N GLU A 154 30.02 -20.74 -3.04
CA GLU A 154 30.89 -21.33 -2.00
C GLU A 154 32.17 -21.91 -2.63
N LYS A 155 32.04 -22.58 -3.79
CA LYS A 155 33.18 -23.08 -4.55
C LYS A 155 34.07 -21.95 -5.02
N LYS A 156 33.51 -20.89 -5.63
CA LYS A 156 34.27 -19.69 -6.03
C LYS A 156 35.02 -19.08 -4.84
N GLY A 157 34.36 -18.94 -3.69
CA GLY A 157 34.99 -18.43 -2.47
C GLY A 157 36.13 -19.31 -1.96
N LYS A 158 35.94 -20.64 -1.92
CA LYS A 158 36.99 -21.59 -1.52
C LYS A 158 38.19 -21.56 -2.44
N ASP A 159 37.98 -21.56 -3.75
CA ASP A 159 39.05 -21.48 -4.74
C ASP A 159 39.83 -20.16 -4.57
N PHE A 160 39.12 -19.06 -4.31
CA PHE A 160 39.72 -17.76 -4.03
C PHE A 160 40.64 -17.77 -2.79
N PHE A 161 40.19 -18.31 -1.66
CA PHE A 161 41.01 -18.44 -0.44
C PHE A 161 42.19 -19.39 -0.62
N LYS A 162 42.02 -20.47 -1.39
CA LYS A 162 43.08 -21.44 -1.69
C LYS A 162 44.21 -20.81 -2.50
N ASP A 163 43.88 -20.01 -3.51
CA ASP A 163 44.87 -19.31 -4.33
C ASP A 163 45.61 -18.24 -3.52
N LEU A 164 44.89 -17.55 -2.63
CA LEU A 164 45.48 -16.59 -1.72
C LEU A 164 46.45 -17.24 -0.72
N ASP A 165 46.06 -18.33 -0.05
CA ASP A 165 46.93 -19.05 0.89
C ASP A 165 48.21 -19.55 0.19
N LYS A 166 48.08 -20.08 -1.03
CA LYS A 166 49.23 -20.53 -1.84
C LYS A 166 50.19 -19.39 -2.16
N LYS A 167 49.67 -18.21 -2.53
CA LYS A 167 50.48 -17.02 -2.82
C LYS A 167 51.23 -16.53 -1.58
N VAL A 168 50.53 -16.42 -0.45
CA VAL A 168 51.08 -15.94 0.83
C VAL A 168 52.15 -16.91 1.37
N ARG A 169 51.90 -18.22 1.32
CA ARG A 169 52.89 -19.25 1.70
C ARG A 169 54.13 -19.24 0.82
N GLY A 170 53.97 -19.06 -0.50
CA GLY A 170 55.09 -18.93 -1.43
C GLY A 170 56.02 -17.76 -1.13
N GLU A 171 55.52 -16.72 -0.46
CA GLU A 171 56.30 -15.54 -0.06
C GLU A 171 56.88 -15.62 1.36
N GLY A 172 56.66 -16.72 2.09
CA GLY A 172 57.15 -16.92 3.46
C GLY A 172 56.21 -16.39 4.54
N PHE A 173 54.91 -16.32 4.25
CA PHE A 173 53.87 -15.85 5.16
C PHE A 173 52.76 -16.89 5.33
N ALA A 174 51.89 -16.70 6.31
CA ALA A 174 50.66 -17.46 6.48
C ALA A 174 49.48 -16.52 6.75
N LEU A 175 48.29 -16.99 6.40
CA LEU A 175 47.02 -16.37 6.77
C LEU A 175 46.53 -16.95 8.10
N VAL A 176 46.23 -16.09 9.06
CA VAL A 176 45.66 -16.46 10.36
C VAL A 176 44.42 -15.62 10.62
N ASP A 177 43.39 -16.23 11.20
CA ASP A 177 42.20 -15.48 11.62
C ASP A 177 42.50 -14.76 12.92
N VAL A 178 42.48 -13.42 12.88
CA VAL A 178 42.66 -12.58 14.05
C VAL A 178 41.30 -12.02 14.48
N GLN A 179 41.00 -12.19 15.76
CA GLN A 179 39.79 -11.67 16.37
C GLN A 179 39.97 -10.18 16.66
N VAL A 180 39.29 -9.32 15.90
CA VAL A 180 39.25 -7.87 16.13
C VAL A 180 37.85 -7.49 16.59
N GLY A 181 37.66 -7.42 17.90
CA GLY A 181 36.32 -7.25 18.51
C GLY A 181 35.43 -8.47 18.27
N GLN A 182 34.24 -8.27 17.70
CA GLN A 182 33.30 -9.36 17.39
C GLN A 182 33.51 -10.01 16.02
N ILE A 183 34.46 -9.53 15.22
CA ILE A 183 34.65 -9.97 13.83
C ILE A 183 36.01 -10.67 13.70
N LYS A 184 36.00 -11.86 13.08
CA LYS A 184 37.23 -12.54 12.64
C LYS A 184 37.68 -11.95 11.31
N ARG A 185 38.93 -11.50 11.23
CA ARG A 185 39.53 -11.02 9.99
C ARG A 185 40.78 -11.82 9.66
N PRO A 186 40.95 -12.26 8.41
CA PRO A 186 42.19 -12.87 7.99
C PRO A 186 43.31 -11.83 8.03
N GLU A 187 44.41 -12.13 8.72
CA GLU A 187 45.62 -11.34 8.78
C GLU A 187 46.81 -12.14 8.21
N VAL A 188 47.69 -11.46 7.48
CA VAL A 188 48.96 -12.04 7.03
C VAL A 188 50.03 -11.86 8.08
N VAL A 189 50.62 -12.96 8.49
CA VAL A 189 51.72 -13.02 9.46
C VAL A 189 52.94 -13.74 8.86
N PRO A 190 54.17 -13.32 9.18
CA PRO A 190 55.36 -14.02 8.72
C PRO A 190 55.48 -15.45 9.26
N LEU A 191 56.11 -16.31 8.46
CA LEU A 191 56.57 -17.63 8.89
C LEU A 191 58.05 -17.54 9.29
N ILE A 192 58.33 -17.73 10.58
CA ILE A 192 59.69 -17.84 11.11
C ILE A 192 59.89 -19.28 11.58
N ASP A 193 60.90 -19.97 11.04
CA ASP A 193 61.15 -21.39 11.30
C ASP A 193 59.92 -22.30 11.08
N GLY A 194 59.08 -21.94 10.10
CA GLY A 194 57.84 -22.64 9.78
C GLY A 194 56.64 -22.31 10.68
N ASN A 195 56.82 -21.45 11.70
CA ASN A 195 55.76 -21.06 12.62
C ASN A 195 55.22 -19.64 12.29
N PRO A 196 53.89 -19.46 12.23
CA PRO A 196 53.27 -18.14 12.08
C PRO A 196 53.55 -17.27 13.31
N MET A 197 54.14 -16.08 13.12
CA MET A 197 54.45 -15.15 14.21
C MET A 197 53.97 -13.74 13.89
N HIS A 198 53.38 -13.05 14.86
CA HIS A 198 53.03 -11.63 14.70
C HIS A 198 54.28 -10.76 14.59
N LEU A 199 54.16 -9.63 13.87
CA LEU A 199 55.30 -8.76 13.58
C LEU A 199 55.96 -8.22 14.86
N ASP A 200 55.17 -7.91 15.88
CA ASP A 200 55.65 -7.44 17.20
C ASP A 200 56.58 -8.46 17.89
N GLN A 201 56.30 -9.75 17.70
CA GLN A 201 57.14 -10.82 18.23
C GLN A 201 58.45 -10.95 17.47
N VAL A 202 58.42 -10.71 16.14
CA VAL A 202 59.63 -10.69 15.30
C VAL A 202 60.49 -9.47 15.63
N GLU A 203 59.87 -8.31 15.88
CA GLU A 203 60.56 -7.08 16.29
C GLU A 203 61.31 -7.27 17.62
N ALA A 204 60.67 -7.91 18.61
CA ALA A 204 61.32 -8.26 19.87
C ALA A 204 62.50 -9.24 19.69
N MET A 205 62.48 -10.12 18.67
CA MET A 205 63.63 -10.99 18.35
C MET A 205 64.78 -10.22 17.71
N VAL A 206 64.48 -9.18 16.93
CA VAL A 206 65.48 -8.27 16.34
C VAL A 206 66.18 -7.46 17.43
N GLU A 207 65.44 -6.93 18.40
CA GLU A 207 66.01 -6.20 19.55
C GLU A 207 66.93 -7.08 20.40
N LYS A 208 66.58 -8.37 20.56
CA LYS A 208 67.39 -9.37 21.27
C LYS A 208 68.55 -9.94 20.44
N GLY A 209 68.78 -9.44 19.23
CA GLY A 209 69.87 -9.87 18.34
C GLY A 209 69.67 -11.27 17.72
N ARG A 210 68.48 -11.87 17.86
CA ARG A 210 68.16 -13.21 17.35
C ARG A 210 67.66 -13.22 15.91
N TYR A 211 67.37 -12.05 15.34
CA TYR A 211 66.93 -11.91 13.95
C TYR A 211 67.58 -10.69 13.26
N PRO A 212 68.10 -10.80 12.02
CA PRO A 212 68.77 -9.68 11.36
C PRO A 212 67.85 -8.50 11.04
N LYS A 213 68.24 -7.26 11.42
CA LYS A 213 67.48 -6.02 11.10
C LYS A 213 67.17 -5.87 9.60
N LYS A 214 68.12 -6.22 8.72
CA LYS A 214 67.93 -6.12 7.26
C LYS A 214 66.85 -7.07 6.73
N GLU A 215 66.76 -8.28 7.28
CA GLU A 215 65.74 -9.26 6.90
C GLU A 215 64.36 -8.82 7.44
N PHE A 216 64.30 -8.25 8.65
CA PHE A 216 63.07 -7.72 9.23
C PHE A 216 62.48 -6.58 8.38
N GLU A 217 63.29 -5.63 7.93
CA GLU A 217 62.86 -4.55 7.04
C GLU A 217 62.33 -5.07 5.69
N ARG A 218 62.96 -6.11 5.13
CA ARG A 218 62.50 -6.77 3.89
C ARG A 218 61.16 -7.47 4.10
N LEU A 219 61.01 -8.13 5.24
CA LEU A 219 59.81 -8.87 5.63
C LEU A 219 58.64 -7.90 5.86
N LYS A 220 58.86 -6.78 6.56
CA LYS A 220 57.86 -5.72 6.77
C LYS A 220 57.34 -5.15 5.45
N LYS A 221 58.23 -4.84 4.50
CA LYS A 221 57.82 -4.35 3.16
C LYS A 221 57.00 -5.38 2.37
N LYS A 222 57.37 -6.66 2.43
CA LYS A 222 56.60 -7.74 1.80
C LYS A 222 55.23 -7.91 2.43
N GLN A 223 55.15 -7.88 3.76
CA GLN A 223 53.88 -7.97 4.49
C GLN A 223 52.94 -6.84 4.12
N GLU A 224 53.44 -5.61 3.98
CA GLU A 224 52.63 -4.46 3.58
C GLU A 224 52.06 -4.64 2.16
N LYS A 225 52.84 -5.19 1.23
CA LYS A 225 52.37 -5.52 -0.12
C LYS A 225 51.30 -6.61 -0.09
N LEU A 226 51.53 -7.69 0.66
CA LEU A 226 50.57 -8.79 0.80
C LEU A 226 49.28 -8.35 1.51
N ARG A 227 49.36 -7.41 2.47
CA ARG A 227 48.18 -6.79 3.09
C ARG A 227 47.33 -6.04 2.06
N LYS A 228 47.95 -5.24 1.18
CA LYS A 228 47.23 -4.55 0.10
C LYS A 228 46.55 -5.54 -0.86
N ASP A 229 47.24 -6.61 -1.22
CA ASP A 229 46.65 -7.66 -2.06
C ASP A 229 45.43 -8.31 -1.37
N ILE A 230 45.48 -8.52 -0.05
CA ILE A 230 44.35 -9.09 0.71
C ILE A 230 43.20 -8.11 0.85
N GLU A 231 43.47 -6.83 1.03
CA GLU A 231 42.42 -5.81 1.03
C GLU A 231 41.66 -5.79 -0.30
N GLN A 232 42.39 -5.84 -1.42
CA GLN A 232 41.80 -5.94 -2.76
C GLN A 232 40.93 -7.19 -2.91
N ILE A 233 41.44 -8.33 -2.45
CA ILE A 233 40.73 -9.61 -2.44
C ILE A 233 39.48 -9.58 -1.55
N SER A 234 39.57 -8.94 -0.39
CA SER A 234 38.42 -8.80 0.50
C SER A 234 37.33 -7.94 -0.12
N LEU A 235 37.68 -6.98 -0.98
CA LEU A 235 36.71 -6.21 -1.77
C LEU A 235 36.04 -7.10 -2.83
N GLU A 236 36.82 -7.91 -3.54
CA GLU A 236 36.30 -8.86 -4.54
C GLU A 236 35.34 -9.89 -3.91
N LEU A 237 35.67 -10.41 -2.72
CA LEU A 237 34.77 -11.30 -1.98
C LEU A 237 33.46 -10.61 -1.56
N ARG A 238 33.49 -9.33 -1.20
CA ARG A 238 32.26 -8.56 -0.90
C ARG A 238 31.43 -8.34 -2.16
N THR A 239 32.07 -8.07 -3.29
CA THR A 239 31.38 -7.97 -4.59
C THR A 239 30.72 -9.30 -4.94
N LEU A 240 31.44 -10.41 -4.78
CA LEU A 240 30.91 -11.75 -4.99
C LEU A 240 29.70 -12.06 -4.08
N GLN A 241 29.76 -11.66 -2.80
CA GLN A 241 28.62 -11.78 -1.89
C GLN A 241 27.41 -10.95 -2.34
N LYS A 242 27.64 -9.75 -2.91
CA LYS A 242 26.57 -8.93 -3.47
C LYS A 242 25.96 -9.58 -4.72
N GLU A 243 26.79 -10.16 -5.59
CA GLU A 243 26.34 -10.91 -6.77
C GLU A 243 25.48 -12.12 -6.39
N VAL A 244 25.85 -12.87 -5.35
CA VAL A 244 25.01 -13.96 -4.80
C VAL A 244 23.61 -13.44 -4.47
N GLN A 245 23.54 -12.34 -3.72
CA GLN A 245 22.26 -11.78 -3.29
C GLN A 245 21.42 -11.33 -4.49
N GLU A 246 22.04 -10.66 -5.47
CA GLU A 246 21.36 -10.24 -6.70
C GLU A 246 20.88 -11.43 -7.54
N ASP A 247 21.66 -12.53 -7.61
CA ASP A 247 21.28 -13.72 -8.36
C ASP A 247 20.17 -14.53 -7.68
N VAL A 248 20.18 -14.60 -6.35
CA VAL A 248 19.06 -15.14 -5.57
C VAL A 248 17.81 -14.30 -5.81
N GLU A 249 17.89 -12.97 -5.80
CA GLU A 249 16.73 -12.11 -6.07
C GLU A 249 16.20 -12.24 -7.50
N LYS A 250 17.09 -12.37 -8.50
CA LYS A 250 16.69 -12.64 -9.89
C LYS A 250 16.02 -14.01 -10.01
N MET A 251 16.56 -15.03 -9.34
CA MET A 251 15.98 -16.37 -9.28
C MET A 251 14.60 -16.34 -8.61
N ASP A 252 14.46 -15.67 -7.47
CA ASP A 252 13.19 -15.50 -6.76
C ASP A 252 12.13 -14.90 -7.69
N ARG A 253 12.47 -13.79 -8.38
CA ARG A 253 11.57 -13.14 -9.35
C ARG A 253 11.20 -14.06 -10.51
N LEU A 254 12.16 -14.72 -11.12
CA LEU A 254 11.94 -15.60 -12.28
C LEU A 254 11.05 -16.79 -11.92
N MET A 255 11.35 -17.46 -10.80
CA MET A 255 10.59 -18.61 -10.34
C MET A 255 9.18 -18.20 -9.90
N PHE A 256 9.04 -17.05 -9.22
CA PHE A 256 7.72 -16.52 -8.85
C PHE A 256 6.87 -16.15 -10.08
N THR A 257 7.49 -15.54 -11.10
CA THR A 257 6.77 -15.15 -12.32
C THR A 257 6.29 -16.36 -13.10
N LYS A 258 7.10 -17.42 -13.19
CA LYS A 258 6.71 -18.70 -13.80
C LYS A 258 5.56 -19.40 -13.09
N MET A 259 5.43 -19.24 -11.78
CA MET A 259 4.29 -19.75 -11.02
C MET A 259 3.02 -18.92 -11.25
N ALA A 260 3.17 -17.62 -11.48
CA ALA A 260 2.06 -16.69 -11.65
C ALA A 260 1.43 -16.73 -13.06
N THR A 261 2.12 -17.31 -14.06
CA THR A 261 1.64 -17.56 -15.42
C THR A 261 1.17 -19.00 -15.60
#